data_AF-A0A382HH93-F1
#
_entry.id   AF-A0A382HH93-F1
#
_cell.length_a   1.000
_cell.length_b   1.000
_cell.length_c   1.000
_cell.angle_alpha   90.00
_cell.angle_beta   90.00
_cell.angle_gamma   90.00
#
_symmetry.space_group_name_H-M   'P 1'
#
loop_
_entity.id
_entity.type
_entity.pdbx_description
1 polymer ?
#
loop_
_entity_poly.entity_id
_entity_poly.type
_entity_poly.pdbx_seq_one_letter_code
_entity_poly.pdbx_strand_id
1 'polypeptide(L)' 'GNKEVNELADKKTKIGIEAITKAPGQNLGTSSMTSWGLLNAVTYIVDHCILNDQDSRLRLSWFGPNAKIKQRALELAQNF' A
#
# COMPACT_ATOMS: atom_id res chain seq x y z
N GLY A 1 16.35 4.16 17.98
CA GLY A 1 17.73 4.32 17.46
C GLY A 1 17.84 3.83 16.03
N ASN A 2 18.95 4.10 15.31
CA ASN A 2 19.09 3.77 13.87
C ASN A 2 18.77 2.29 13.53
N LYS A 3 19.06 1.36 14.44
CA LYS A 3 18.75 -0.07 14.27
C LYS A 3 17.25 -0.37 14.16
N GLU A 4 16.43 0.22 15.03
CA GLU A 4 14.97 0.02 15.05
C GLU A 4 14.30 0.63 13.80
N VAL A 5 14.83 1.76 13.33
CA VAL A 5 14.35 2.41 12.10
C VAL A 5 14.59 1.53 10.88
N ASN A 6 15.77 0.92 10.77
CA ASN A 6 16.10 0.01 9.69
C ASN A 6 15.22 -1.25 9.71
N GLU A 7 15.03 -1.85 10.89
CA GLU A 7 14.17 -3.03 11.04
C GLU A 7 12.70 -2.74 10.65
N LEU A 8 12.20 -1.55 11.02
CA LEU A 8 10.86 -1.11 10.61
C LEU A 8 10.77 -0.89 9.08
N ALA A 9 11.80 -0.33 8.47
CA ALA A 9 11.86 -0.16 7.02
C ALA A 9 11.85 -1.52 6.30
N ASP A 10 12.64 -2.48 6.75
CA ASP A 10 12.68 -3.84 6.19
C ASP A 10 11.32 -4.52 6.28
N LYS A 11 10.65 -4.41 7.43
CA LYS A 11 9.29 -4.95 7.61
C LYS A 11 8.30 -4.35 6.61
N LYS A 12 8.32 -3.03 6.40
CA LYS A 12 7.43 -2.35 5.44
C LYS A 12 7.74 -2.75 4.01
N THR A 13 9.02 -2.88 3.65
CA THR A 13 9.46 -3.35 2.33
C THR A 13 8.96 -4.76 2.06
N LYS A 14 9.06 -5.67 3.04
CA LYS A 14 8.56 -7.03 2.91
C LYS A 14 7.05 -7.07 2.65
N ILE A 15 6.27 -6.29 3.40
CA ILE A 15 4.82 -6.14 3.19
C ILE A 15 4.53 -5.63 1.77
N GLY A 16 5.31 -4.66 1.29
CA GLY A 16 5.21 -4.13 -0.07
C GLY A 16 5.37 -5.21 -1.14
N ILE A 17 6.46 -5.99 -1.06
CA ILE A 17 6.76 -7.06 -2.00
C ILE A 17 5.66 -8.13 -1.98
N GLU A 18 5.21 -8.52 -0.78
CA GLU A 18 4.14 -9.51 -0.64
C GLU A 18 2.81 -9.01 -1.20
N ALA A 19 2.45 -7.74 -1.00
CA ALA A 19 1.18 -7.19 -1.46
C ALA A 19 1.06 -7.14 -3.00
N ILE A 20 2.16 -6.98 -3.74
CA ILE A 20 2.14 -6.99 -5.22
C ILE A 20 1.64 -8.32 -5.77
N THR A 21 1.81 -9.42 -5.04
CA THR A 21 1.41 -10.76 -5.48
C THR A 21 0.20 -11.31 -4.72
N LYS A 22 0.06 -10.96 -3.44
CA LYS A 22 -0.93 -11.56 -2.53
C LYS A 22 -2.10 -10.65 -2.20
N ALA A 23 -2.04 -9.36 -2.53
CA ALA A 23 -3.19 -8.49 -2.27
C ALA A 23 -4.42 -9.00 -3.04
N PRO A 24 -5.63 -8.77 -2.51
CA PRO A 24 -6.85 -9.17 -3.18
C PRO A 24 -6.90 -8.64 -4.61
N GLY A 25 -7.20 -9.54 -5.57
CA GLY A 25 -7.34 -9.17 -6.99
C GLY A 25 -6.04 -9.03 -7.79
N GLN A 26 -4.86 -9.29 -7.21
CA GLN A 26 -3.58 -9.22 -7.96
C GLN A 26 -3.48 -10.24 -9.08
N ASN A 27 -4.11 -11.40 -8.94
CA ASN A 27 -4.08 -12.46 -9.94
C ASN A 27 -5.04 -12.23 -11.12
N LEU A 28 -5.82 -11.14 -11.11
CA LEU A 28 -6.70 -10.80 -12.23
C LEU A 28 -5.87 -10.33 -13.42
N GLY A 29 -6.25 -10.70 -14.66
CA GLY A 29 -5.51 -10.30 -15.86
C GLY A 29 -5.40 -8.78 -16.06
N THR A 30 -6.33 -8.00 -15.51
CA THR A 30 -6.31 -6.52 -15.53
C THR A 30 -5.34 -5.91 -14.52
N SER A 31 -4.94 -6.67 -13.50
CA SER A 31 -4.13 -6.20 -12.38
C SER A 31 -2.72 -6.82 -12.37
N SER A 32 -2.59 -8.06 -12.82
CA SER A 32 -1.32 -8.79 -12.77
C SER A 32 -0.26 -8.08 -13.62
N MET A 33 0.83 -7.68 -12.98
CA MET A 33 1.95 -6.97 -13.60
C MET A 33 1.56 -5.67 -14.32
N THR A 34 0.49 -5.00 -13.90
CA THR A 34 0.08 -3.69 -14.44
C THR A 34 0.27 -2.57 -13.41
N SER A 35 0.36 -1.33 -13.88
CA SER A 35 0.33 -0.13 -13.02
C SER A 35 -0.92 -0.08 -12.13
N TRP A 36 -2.04 -0.62 -12.62
CA TRP A 36 -3.27 -0.79 -11.85
C TRP A 36 -3.10 -1.79 -10.70
N GLY A 37 -2.42 -2.91 -10.93
CA GLY A 37 -2.05 -3.86 -9.87
C GLY A 37 -1.20 -3.22 -8.79
N LEU A 38 -0.16 -2.46 -9.18
CA LEU A 38 0.70 -1.73 -8.24
C LEU A 38 -0.10 -0.74 -7.37
N LEU A 39 -1.01 0.02 -7.98
CA LEU A 39 -1.91 0.92 -7.24
C LEU A 39 -2.80 0.17 -6.25
N ASN A 40 -3.37 -0.97 -6.65
CA ASN A 40 -4.20 -1.80 -5.78
C ASN A 40 -3.39 -2.37 -4.61
N ALA A 41 -2.12 -2.77 -4.84
CA ALA A 41 -1.23 -3.23 -3.78
C ALA A 41 -0.98 -2.14 -2.74
N VAL A 42 -0.67 -0.91 -3.17
CA VAL A 42 -0.48 0.23 -2.25
C VAL A 42 -1.75 0.50 -1.44
N THR A 43 -2.90 0.51 -2.09
CA THR A 43 -4.20 0.71 -1.42
C THR A 43 -4.44 -0.36 -0.36
N TYR A 44 -4.21 -1.63 -0.68
CA TYR A 44 -4.33 -2.73 0.28
C TYR A 44 -3.42 -2.55 1.49
N ILE A 45 -2.14 -2.24 1.27
CA ILE A 45 -1.16 -2.04 2.35
C ILE A 45 -1.62 -0.93 3.28
N VAL A 46 -1.97 0.23 2.71
CA VAL A 46 -2.32 1.44 3.46
C VAL A 46 -3.60 1.25 4.26
N ASP A 47 -4.59 0.58 3.68
CA ASP A 47 -5.91 0.44 4.28
C ASP A 47 -6.01 -0.76 5.24
N HIS A 48 -5.19 -1.80 5.06
CA HIS A 48 -5.33 -3.08 5.79
C HIS A 48 -4.09 -3.54 6.56
N CYS A 49 -2.87 -3.15 6.16
CA CYS A 49 -1.64 -3.72 6.75
C CYS A 49 -0.94 -2.79 7.76
N ILE A 50 -1.04 -1.47 7.60
CA ILE A 50 -0.30 -0.52 8.43
C ILE A 50 -1.13 -0.01 9.62
N LEU A 51 -2.46 -0.03 9.51
CA LEU A 51 -3.37 0.52 10.52
C LEU A 51 -3.82 -0.57 11.49
N ASN A 52 -3.43 -0.42 12.77
CA ASN A 52 -3.78 -1.36 13.82
C ASN A 52 -5.06 -0.98 14.57
N ASP A 53 -5.43 0.31 14.56
CA ASP A 53 -6.62 0.82 15.25
C ASP A 53 -7.83 0.84 14.30
N GLN A 54 -8.91 0.16 14.69
CA GLN A 54 -10.09 -0.02 13.86
C GLN A 54 -10.88 1.27 13.68
N ASP A 55 -10.92 2.13 14.70
CA ASP A 55 -11.73 3.35 14.72
C ASP A 55 -11.14 4.47 13.86
N SER A 56 -9.82 4.62 13.88
CA SER A 56 -9.12 5.59 13.02
C SER A 56 -8.87 5.09 11.60
N ARG A 57 -8.97 3.78 11.35
CA ARG A 57 -8.62 3.18 10.06
C ARG A 57 -9.35 3.81 8.88
N LEU A 58 -10.67 3.92 8.97
CA LEU A 58 -11.50 4.49 7.91
C LEU A 58 -11.19 5.97 7.69
N ARG A 59 -11.10 6.73 8.79
CA ARG A 59 -10.80 8.17 8.73
C ARG A 59 -9.46 8.40 8.07
N LEU A 60 -8.41 7.69 8.47
CA LEU A 60 -7.08 7.84 7.89
C LEU A 60 -7.04 7.41 6.43
N SER A 61 -7.67 6.28 6.10
CA SER A 61 -7.77 5.76 4.74
C SER A 61 -8.37 6.77 3.76
N TRP A 62 -9.41 7.48 4.18
CA TRP A 62 -10.13 8.43 3.33
C TRP A 62 -9.62 9.87 3.47
N PHE A 63 -9.15 10.24 4.66
CA PHE A 63 -8.78 11.60 5.02
C PHE A 63 -7.44 11.62 5.75
N GLY A 64 -6.50 12.40 5.24
CA GLY A 64 -5.18 12.60 5.87
C GLY A 64 -4.03 11.94 5.11
N PRO A 65 -2.95 11.53 5.80
CA PRO A 65 -1.70 11.13 5.16
C PRO A 65 -1.86 9.93 4.21
N ASN A 66 -2.70 8.97 4.57
CA ASN A 66 -2.90 7.74 3.80
C ASN A 66 -3.65 8.01 2.49
N ALA A 67 -4.62 8.94 2.49
CA ALA A 67 -5.24 9.41 1.26
C ALA A 67 -4.21 10.07 0.32
N LYS A 68 -3.27 10.87 0.85
CA LYS A 68 -2.19 11.49 0.05
C LYS A 68 -1.25 10.44 -0.56
N ILE A 69 -0.93 9.37 0.18
CA ILE A 69 -0.10 8.27 -0.35
C ILE A 69 -0.81 7.59 -1.52
N LYS A 70 -2.11 7.31 -1.38
CA LYS A 70 -2.91 6.71 -2.47
C LYS A 70 -3.01 7.63 -3.69
N GLN A 71 -3.18 8.93 -3.47
CA GLN A 71 -3.16 9.93 -4.53
C GLN A 71 -1.84 9.92 -5.30
N ARG A 72 -0.70 9.94 -4.59
CA ARG A 72 0.62 9.86 -5.22
C ARG A 72 0.85 8.54 -5.97
N ALA A 73 0.36 7.42 -5.42
CA ALA A 73 0.46 6.13 -6.10
C ALA A 73 -0.35 6.11 -7.40
N LEU A 74 -1.53 6.74 -7.41
CA LEU A 74 -2.35 6.89 -8.62
C LEU A 74 -1.64 7.74 -9.67
N GLU A 75 -1.08 8.88 -9.27
CA GLU A 75 -0.30 9.75 -10.16
C GLU A 75 0.88 9.00 -10.79
N LEU A 76 1.60 8.20 -10.01
CA LEU A 76 2.67 7.36 -10.55
C LEU A 76 2.11 6.33 -11.53
N ALA A 77 1.04 5.62 -11.18
CA ALA A 77 0.44 4.59 -12.03
C ALA A 77 -0.08 5.11 -13.38
N GLN A 78 -0.48 6.38 -13.45
CA GLN A 78 -0.94 7.04 -14.68
C GLN A 78 0.20 7.54 -15.58
N ASN A 79 1.39 7.74 -15.02
CA ASN A 79 2.55 8.31 -15.72
C ASN A 79 3.54 7.23 -16.23
N PHE A 80 3.17 5.95 -16.15
CA PHE A 80 3.87 4.80 -16.73
C PHE A 80 3.07 4.26 -17.92
#